data_AF-A0A318ANZ4-F1
#
_entry.id   AF-A0A318ANZ4-F1
#
_cell.length_a   1.000
_cell.length_b   1.000
_cell.length_c   1.000
_cell.angle_alpha   90.00
_cell.angle_beta   90.00
_cell.angle_gamma   90.00
#
_symmetry.space_group_name_H-M   'P 1'
#
loop_
_entity.id
_entity.type
_entity.pdbx_description
1 polymer ?
#
loop_
_entity_poly.entity_id
_entity_poly.type
_entity_poly.pdbx_seq_one_letter_code
_entity_poly.pdbx_strand_id
1 'polypeptide(L)'
;MSESYQSVKNFIRAQILEPGLSVNSLEKINPAPDQIENEFISLGWRFEDIPGETSKFPKRRIMSPNDRLRLLMRKSLVYRHPESVNAICRSKDLTRQYLENNGVQVPRGQAFDHDEMPRACELIQSAPGPFVVKPSDAAGSHGVSLGVETLEQLEKAWNEALTHAREGSKILVEEFVAGMDVRAYVTGDTVVAAAARLQPFVVGDGKSNLVELIKASRQRLKNHAYWKRNPATARWKFLEARGYRKTSVPARDEIVIINPYIVLRYGSSIVDITDIIHPGIKQIAVKAAHSIPELEVAGIDLLVTDINDPTTARVLEVNTAPGPSMHKFATYGKTRDVELDVVAYFHSQFLDTLDPKERRQFESKLARDKRYALLKKKVRGVVSRLRRGRDSHSKRGR
;
A
#
# COMPACT_ATOMS: atom_id res chain seq x y z
N MET A 1 -7.93 21.58 -13.00
CA MET A 1 -6.88 21.16 -12.01
C MET A 1 -7.06 21.71 -10.58
N SER A 2 -7.87 22.74 -10.29
CA SER A 2 -8.11 23.19 -8.89
C SER A 2 -8.97 22.19 -8.10
N GLU A 3 -9.89 21.49 -8.76
CA GLU A 3 -10.75 20.45 -8.16
C GLU A 3 -10.01 19.15 -7.79
N SER A 4 -8.80 18.93 -8.32
CA SER A 4 -8.10 17.63 -8.21
C SER A 4 -7.71 17.24 -6.80
N TYR A 5 -7.72 18.18 -5.84
CA TYR A 5 -7.38 17.94 -4.44
C TYR A 5 -8.56 18.09 -3.50
N GLN A 6 -9.78 18.36 -3.99
CA GLN A 6 -10.91 18.64 -3.10
C GLN A 6 -11.24 17.42 -2.22
N SER A 7 -11.27 16.21 -2.77
CA SER A 7 -11.48 14.98 -1.99
C SER A 7 -10.40 14.77 -0.93
N VAL A 8 -9.14 15.03 -1.28
CA VAL A 8 -8.00 14.95 -0.34
C VAL A 8 -8.15 15.98 0.79
N LYS A 9 -8.52 17.24 0.46
CA LYS A 9 -8.72 18.29 1.46
C LYS A 9 -9.92 17.98 2.36
N ASN A 10 -11.01 17.47 1.81
CA ASN A 10 -12.18 17.04 2.58
C ASN A 10 -11.80 15.90 3.54
N PHE A 11 -11.03 14.91 3.06
CA PHE A 11 -10.50 13.84 3.89
C PHE A 11 -9.61 14.36 5.02
N ILE A 12 -8.64 15.24 4.73
CA ILE A 12 -7.76 15.85 5.75
C ILE A 12 -8.59 16.56 6.81
N ARG A 13 -9.60 17.35 6.40
CA ARG A 13 -10.47 18.06 7.33
C ARG A 13 -11.24 17.08 8.23
N ALA A 14 -11.97 16.15 7.63
CA ALA A 14 -12.85 15.23 8.35
C ALA A 14 -12.10 14.21 9.23
N GLN A 15 -10.93 13.74 8.78
CA GLN A 15 -10.22 12.64 9.43
C GLN A 15 -9.02 13.08 10.27
N ILE A 16 -8.51 14.30 10.07
CA ILE A 16 -7.35 14.80 10.82
C ILE A 16 -7.71 16.04 11.64
N LEU A 17 -8.27 17.08 11.01
CA LEU A 17 -8.45 18.38 11.67
C LEU A 17 -9.64 18.38 12.64
N GLU A 18 -10.82 17.95 12.20
CA GLU A 18 -12.03 17.91 13.03
C GLU A 18 -11.88 17.00 14.25
N PRO A 19 -11.29 15.78 14.16
CA PRO A 19 -11.04 14.95 15.33
C PRO A 19 -9.83 15.42 16.16
N GLY A 20 -9.08 16.42 15.70
CA GLY A 20 -7.89 16.92 16.38
C GLY A 20 -6.75 15.90 16.46
N LEU A 21 -6.55 15.07 15.42
CA LEU A 21 -5.50 14.06 15.44
C LEU A 21 -4.11 14.69 15.49
N SER A 22 -3.35 14.37 16.54
CA SER A 22 -1.94 14.69 16.64
C SER A 22 -1.10 13.74 15.79
N VAL A 23 0.07 14.21 15.34
CA VAL A 23 1.09 13.32 14.78
C VAL A 23 1.57 12.33 15.85
N ASN A 24 1.80 11.08 15.46
CA ASN A 24 2.31 10.07 16.38
C ASN A 24 3.73 10.41 16.88
N SER A 25 3.98 10.21 18.19
CA SER A 25 5.34 10.29 18.75
C SER A 25 5.95 8.90 18.87
N LEU A 26 6.66 8.48 17.82
CA LEU A 26 7.34 7.17 17.78
C LEU A 26 8.84 7.36 18.01
N GLU A 27 9.26 7.42 19.28
CA GLU A 27 10.66 7.73 19.65
C GLU A 27 11.60 6.52 19.51
N LYS A 28 11.11 5.31 19.80
CA LYS A 28 11.85 4.04 19.71
C LYS A 28 11.06 3.03 18.89
N ILE A 29 11.77 2.26 18.08
CA ILE A 29 11.17 1.25 17.18
C ILE A 29 12.06 0.02 17.19
N ASN A 30 11.45 -1.14 17.39
CA ASN A 30 12.09 -2.41 17.10
C ASN A 30 12.07 -2.63 15.58
N PRO A 31 13.22 -2.91 14.94
CA PRO A 31 13.25 -3.19 13.50
C PRO A 31 12.31 -4.34 13.17
N ALA A 32 11.45 -4.15 12.17
CA ALA A 32 10.50 -5.18 11.76
C ALA A 32 11.17 -6.53 11.41
N PRO A 33 12.35 -6.59 10.74
CA PRO A 33 13.05 -7.85 10.51
C PRO A 33 13.34 -8.60 11.82
N ASP A 34 13.90 -7.92 12.82
CA ASP A 34 14.26 -8.53 14.11
C ASP A 34 13.01 -9.00 14.85
N GLN A 35 11.90 -8.26 14.78
CA GLN A 35 10.63 -8.69 15.39
C GLN A 35 10.08 -9.95 14.71
N ILE A 36 10.09 -9.99 13.38
CA ILE A 36 9.66 -11.17 12.62
C ILE A 36 10.49 -12.39 13.03
N GLU A 37 11.82 -12.24 13.03
CA GLU A 37 12.75 -13.32 13.34
C GLU A 37 12.57 -13.83 14.78
N ASN A 38 12.57 -12.92 15.76
CA ASN A 38 12.38 -13.28 17.16
C ASN A 38 11.05 -13.99 17.41
N GLU A 39 9.98 -13.56 16.74
CA GLU A 39 8.64 -14.14 16.91
C GLU A 39 8.56 -15.53 16.28
N PHE A 40 9.09 -15.72 15.06
CA PHE A 40 9.19 -17.06 14.46
C PHE A 40 10.04 -18.01 15.32
N ILE A 41 11.20 -17.57 15.81
CA ILE A 41 12.08 -18.37 16.68
C ILE A 41 11.36 -18.76 17.97
N SER A 42 10.61 -17.84 18.59
CA SER A 42 9.81 -18.14 19.79
C SER A 42 8.74 -19.21 19.55
N LEU A 43 8.33 -19.41 18.30
CA LEU A 43 7.39 -20.45 17.88
C LEU A 43 8.07 -21.74 17.42
N GLY A 44 9.39 -21.86 17.62
CA GLY A 44 10.18 -23.02 17.23
C GLY A 44 10.52 -23.11 15.75
N TRP A 45 10.29 -22.03 14.98
CA TRP A 45 10.74 -21.97 13.60
C TRP A 45 12.24 -21.69 13.53
N ARG A 46 12.87 -22.13 12.45
CA ARG A 46 14.31 -21.97 12.22
C ARG A 46 14.57 -21.11 11.00
N PHE A 47 15.69 -20.40 11.00
CA PHE A 47 16.16 -19.61 9.88
C PHE A 47 17.42 -20.23 9.29
N GLU A 48 17.49 -20.28 7.97
CA GLU A 48 18.67 -20.72 7.23
C GLU A 48 19.04 -19.68 6.18
N ASP A 49 20.34 -19.39 6.06
CA ASP A 49 20.84 -18.56 4.96
C ASP A 49 20.83 -19.38 3.67
N ILE A 50 20.56 -18.70 2.55
CA ILE A 50 20.55 -19.36 1.23
C ILE A 50 21.97 -19.32 0.65
N PRO A 51 22.62 -20.47 0.38
CA PRO A 51 23.96 -20.50 -0.18
C PRO A 51 24.07 -19.71 -1.49
N GLY A 52 25.15 -18.94 -1.65
CA GLY A 52 25.45 -18.18 -2.87
C GLY A 52 24.66 -16.87 -3.04
N GLU A 53 23.83 -16.49 -2.07
CA GLU A 53 23.14 -15.20 -2.10
C GLU A 53 24.10 -14.05 -1.76
N THR A 54 24.44 -13.23 -2.75
CA THR A 54 25.39 -12.11 -2.63
C THR A 54 24.72 -10.74 -2.59
N SER A 55 23.39 -10.66 -2.61
CA SER A 55 22.72 -9.37 -2.62
C SER A 55 22.93 -8.62 -1.30
N LYS A 56 22.90 -7.28 -1.36
CA LYS A 56 23.00 -6.40 -0.18
C LYS A 56 22.01 -6.74 0.95
N PHE A 57 20.91 -7.41 0.61
CA PHE A 57 19.90 -7.86 1.54
C PHE A 57 19.52 -9.30 1.19
N PRO A 58 20.30 -10.28 1.67
CA PRO A 58 20.17 -11.67 1.28
C PRO A 58 18.81 -12.23 1.69
N LYS A 59 18.30 -13.15 0.86
CA LYS A 59 17.13 -13.95 1.20
C LYS A 59 17.52 -15.03 2.21
N ARG A 60 16.64 -15.28 3.18
CA ARG A 60 16.74 -16.36 4.16
C ARG A 60 15.52 -17.26 4.05
N ARG A 61 15.70 -18.55 4.34
CA ARG A 61 14.61 -19.51 4.44
C ARG A 61 14.11 -19.54 5.88
N ILE A 62 12.80 -19.57 6.06
CA ILE A 62 12.17 -19.84 7.36
C ILE A 62 11.53 -21.23 7.30
N MET A 63 11.89 -22.11 8.23
CA MET A 63 11.43 -23.49 8.28
C MET A 63 10.59 -23.72 9.53
N SER A 64 9.40 -24.29 9.33
CA SER A 64 8.53 -24.71 10.43
C SER A 64 9.20 -25.79 11.29
N PRO A 65 8.79 -25.99 12.56
CA PRO A 65 9.39 -26.96 13.47
C PRO A 65 9.62 -28.38 12.90
N ASN A 66 8.71 -28.85 12.04
CA ASN A 66 8.76 -30.19 11.41
C ASN A 66 9.07 -30.14 9.89
N ASP A 67 9.53 -29.00 9.38
CA ASP A 67 9.91 -28.79 7.98
C ASP A 67 8.80 -28.97 6.93
N ARG A 68 7.54 -29.12 7.33
CA ARG A 68 6.39 -29.23 6.42
C ARG A 68 6.07 -27.91 5.71
N LEU A 69 6.43 -26.77 6.31
CA LEU A 69 6.24 -25.44 5.73
C LEU A 69 7.57 -24.69 5.62
N ARG A 70 7.81 -24.12 4.44
CA ARG A 70 9.00 -23.32 4.12
C ARG A 70 8.56 -21.96 3.59
N LEU A 71 9.15 -20.90 4.10
CA LEU A 71 8.94 -19.53 3.67
C LEU A 71 10.28 -18.92 3.23
N LEU A 72 10.19 -17.80 2.54
CA LEU A 72 11.31 -16.93 2.23
C LEU A 72 11.14 -15.60 2.96
N MET A 73 12.26 -15.04 3.40
CA MET A 73 12.33 -13.72 3.98
C MET A 73 13.41 -12.90 3.32
N ARG A 74 13.09 -11.67 2.95
CA ARG A 74 14.07 -10.66 2.51
C ARG A 74 13.80 -9.37 3.27
N LYS A 75 14.73 -8.89 4.09
CA LYS A 75 14.45 -7.82 5.07
C LYS A 75 13.23 -8.18 5.92
N SER A 76 12.13 -7.45 5.81
CA SER A 76 10.86 -7.69 6.51
C SER A 76 9.76 -8.28 5.63
N LEU A 77 10.10 -8.71 4.41
CA LEU A 77 9.17 -9.28 3.44
C LEU A 77 9.15 -10.79 3.63
N VAL A 78 8.05 -11.36 4.13
CA VAL A 78 7.88 -12.80 4.37
C VAL A 78 6.82 -13.36 3.43
N TYR A 79 7.13 -14.46 2.73
CA TYR A 79 6.26 -15.03 1.71
C TYR A 79 6.60 -16.48 1.37
N ARG A 80 5.72 -17.18 0.64
CA ARG A 80 5.99 -18.50 0.05
C ARG A 80 5.53 -18.66 -1.40
N HIS A 81 5.02 -17.61 -2.03
CA HIS A 81 4.61 -17.64 -3.44
C HIS A 81 5.83 -17.85 -4.36
N PRO A 82 5.66 -18.51 -5.52
CA PRO A 82 6.73 -18.72 -6.49
C PRO A 82 7.13 -17.43 -7.23
N GLU A 83 8.29 -17.41 -7.90
CA GLU A 83 8.77 -16.21 -8.62
C GLU A 83 7.83 -15.79 -9.78
N SER A 84 7.05 -16.72 -10.34
CA SER A 84 6.01 -16.41 -11.34
C SER A 84 4.99 -15.39 -10.82
N VAL A 85 4.62 -15.45 -9.54
CA VAL A 85 3.72 -14.47 -8.89
C VAL A 85 4.37 -13.09 -8.81
N ASN A 86 5.69 -13.03 -8.56
CA ASN A 86 6.43 -11.77 -8.64
C ASN A 86 6.45 -11.22 -10.06
N ALA A 87 6.57 -12.07 -11.08
CA ALA A 87 6.55 -11.64 -12.48
C ALA A 87 5.17 -11.05 -12.87
N ILE A 88 4.07 -11.68 -12.45
CA ILE A 88 2.71 -11.17 -12.66
C ILE A 88 2.56 -9.78 -12.03
N CYS A 89 2.87 -9.65 -10.74
CA CYS A 89 2.68 -8.41 -9.98
C CYS A 89 3.65 -7.27 -10.37
N ARG A 90 4.76 -7.58 -11.06
CA ARG A 90 5.69 -6.57 -11.62
C ARG A 90 5.15 -5.94 -12.91
N SER A 91 4.27 -6.62 -13.63
CA SER A 91 3.61 -6.09 -14.83
C SER A 91 2.23 -5.55 -14.47
N LYS A 92 2.04 -4.24 -14.60
CA LYS A 92 0.73 -3.62 -14.36
C LYS A 92 -0.34 -4.14 -15.31
N ASP A 93 0.02 -4.43 -16.57
CA ASP A 93 -0.93 -4.97 -17.54
C ASP A 93 -1.35 -6.40 -17.18
N LEU A 94 -0.40 -7.30 -16.88
CA LEU A 94 -0.76 -8.65 -16.45
C LEU A 94 -1.59 -8.61 -15.17
N THR A 95 -1.17 -7.82 -14.18
CA THR A 95 -1.93 -7.62 -12.94
C THR A 95 -3.37 -7.16 -13.23
N ARG A 96 -3.52 -6.15 -14.10
CA ARG A 96 -4.84 -5.65 -14.53
C ARG A 96 -5.69 -6.75 -15.16
N GLN A 97 -5.14 -7.55 -16.07
CA GLN A 97 -5.87 -8.65 -16.70
C GLN A 97 -6.36 -9.69 -15.68
N TYR A 98 -5.52 -10.08 -14.71
CA TYR A 98 -5.95 -10.98 -13.63
C TYR A 98 -7.08 -10.38 -12.78
N LEU A 99 -7.01 -9.08 -12.47
CA LEU A 99 -8.04 -8.38 -11.72
C LEU A 99 -9.37 -8.32 -12.50
N GLU A 100 -9.32 -7.92 -13.77
CA GLU A 100 -10.51 -7.83 -14.64
C GLU A 100 -11.18 -9.18 -14.85
N ASN A 101 -10.41 -10.23 -15.12
CA ASN A 101 -10.92 -11.59 -15.31
C ASN A 101 -11.61 -12.14 -14.05
N ASN A 102 -11.27 -11.61 -12.87
CA ASN A 102 -11.93 -11.94 -11.61
C ASN A 102 -13.03 -10.94 -11.24
N GLY A 103 -13.36 -9.97 -12.11
CA GLY A 103 -14.39 -8.96 -11.86
C GLY A 103 -14.02 -7.99 -10.73
N VAL A 104 -12.73 -7.66 -10.59
CA VAL A 104 -12.25 -6.57 -9.73
C VAL A 104 -12.23 -5.28 -10.56
N GLN A 105 -12.79 -4.20 -10.01
CA GLN A 105 -12.80 -2.91 -10.69
C GLN A 105 -11.40 -2.29 -10.70
N VAL A 106 -10.90 -2.00 -11.89
CA VAL A 106 -9.65 -1.30 -12.19
C VAL A 106 -9.97 -0.04 -13.00
N PRO A 107 -9.05 0.94 -13.12
CA PRO A 107 -9.21 2.02 -14.09
C PRO A 107 -9.41 1.45 -15.49
N ARG A 108 -10.45 1.89 -16.21
CA ARG A 108 -10.70 1.48 -17.59
C ARG A 108 -9.54 1.93 -18.47
N GLY A 109 -9.01 1.06 -19.30
CA GLY A 109 -7.87 1.39 -20.14
C GLY A 109 -7.38 0.19 -20.94
N GLN A 110 -6.31 0.42 -21.69
CA GLN A 110 -5.65 -0.60 -22.50
C GLN A 110 -4.14 -0.46 -22.41
N ALA A 111 -3.45 -1.57 -22.61
CA ALA A 111 -2.01 -1.63 -22.74
C ALA A 111 -1.65 -1.80 -24.22
N PHE A 112 -0.67 -1.05 -24.67
CA PHE A 112 -0.26 -0.92 -26.06
C PHE A 112 1.22 -1.24 -26.20
N ASP A 113 1.58 -1.94 -27.28
CA ASP A 113 2.96 -2.06 -27.69
C ASP A 113 3.49 -0.70 -28.19
N HIS A 114 4.82 -0.54 -28.22
CA HIS A 114 5.46 0.76 -28.44
C HIS A 114 5.10 1.40 -29.80
N ASP A 115 4.81 0.58 -30.81
CA ASP A 115 4.40 0.95 -32.16
C ASP A 115 2.88 1.16 -32.31
N GLU A 116 2.09 0.90 -31.26
CA GLU A 116 0.63 1.01 -31.27
C GLU A 116 0.10 2.38 -30.81
N MET A 117 0.93 3.44 -30.83
CA MET A 117 0.48 4.81 -30.54
C MET A 117 -0.78 5.23 -31.33
N PRO A 118 -0.95 4.87 -32.63
CA PRO A 118 -2.18 5.17 -33.37
C PRO A 118 -3.45 4.62 -32.70
N ARG A 119 -3.40 3.40 -32.14
CA ARG A 119 -4.53 2.80 -31.41
C ARG A 119 -4.80 3.51 -30.08
N ALA A 120 -3.76 4.02 -29.44
CA ALA A 120 -3.93 4.85 -28.24
C ALA A 120 -4.58 6.20 -28.56
N CYS A 121 -4.30 6.79 -29.73
CA CYS A 121 -5.00 7.98 -30.20
C CYS A 121 -6.50 7.73 -30.41
N GLU A 122 -6.87 6.59 -31.01
CA GLU A 122 -8.27 6.19 -31.17
C GLU A 122 -8.99 6.06 -29.82
N LEU A 123 -8.33 5.51 -28.80
CA LEU A 123 -8.88 5.42 -27.45
C LEU A 123 -9.18 6.81 -26.86
N ILE A 124 -8.24 7.75 -26.97
CA ILE A 124 -8.42 9.12 -26.44
C ILE A 124 -9.50 9.89 -27.20
N GLN A 125 -9.64 9.67 -28.50
CA GLN A 125 -10.68 10.31 -29.30
C GLN A 125 -12.08 9.74 -29.05
N SER A 126 -12.17 8.46 -28.68
CA SER A 126 -13.44 7.75 -28.51
C SER A 126 -14.05 7.82 -27.11
N ALA A 127 -13.29 8.26 -26.10
CA ALA A 127 -13.77 8.38 -24.73
C ALA A 127 -13.41 9.73 -24.10
N PRO A 128 -14.28 10.30 -23.25
CA PRO A 128 -13.94 11.52 -22.53
C PRO A 128 -12.78 11.26 -21.57
N GLY A 129 -11.75 12.10 -21.63
CA GLY A 129 -10.67 12.14 -20.65
C GLY A 129 -11.07 12.79 -19.32
N PRO A 130 -10.12 13.05 -18.41
CA PRO A 130 -8.68 12.88 -18.62
C PRO A 130 -8.18 11.43 -18.53
N PHE A 131 -7.01 11.18 -19.10
CA PHE A 131 -6.31 9.90 -19.09
C PHE A 131 -4.99 9.97 -18.30
N VAL A 132 -4.50 8.79 -17.93
CA VAL A 132 -3.19 8.50 -17.35
C VAL A 132 -2.40 7.66 -18.34
N VAL A 133 -1.18 8.09 -18.65
CA VAL A 133 -0.24 7.37 -19.52
C VAL A 133 0.97 6.97 -18.69
N LYS A 134 1.30 5.68 -18.68
CA LYS A 134 2.40 5.14 -17.84
C LYS A 134 3.02 3.87 -18.44
N PRO A 135 4.32 3.61 -18.21
CA PRO A 135 4.90 2.31 -18.54
C PRO A 135 4.36 1.20 -17.63
N SER A 136 4.16 0.02 -18.21
CA SER A 136 3.62 -1.17 -17.52
C SER A 136 4.50 -1.67 -16.37
N ASP A 137 5.80 -1.40 -16.38
CA ASP A 137 6.79 -2.09 -15.55
C ASP A 137 7.68 -1.14 -14.71
N ALA A 138 7.47 0.17 -14.79
CA ALA A 138 8.23 1.14 -13.99
C ALA A 138 7.64 1.32 -12.59
N ALA A 139 8.50 1.60 -11.60
CA ALA A 139 8.12 1.84 -10.22
C ALA A 139 8.36 3.31 -9.81
N GLY A 140 7.72 3.74 -8.72
CA GLY A 140 8.01 5.05 -8.10
C GLY A 140 7.56 6.27 -8.93
N SER A 141 6.54 6.08 -9.78
CA SER A 141 5.91 7.12 -10.60
C SER A 141 6.78 7.69 -11.73
N HIS A 142 7.88 7.01 -12.09
CA HIS A 142 8.68 7.36 -13.27
C HIS A 142 7.90 7.06 -14.56
N GLY A 143 7.95 7.98 -15.52
CA GLY A 143 7.21 7.87 -16.79
C GLY A 143 5.69 7.99 -16.68
N VAL A 144 5.15 8.44 -15.54
CA VAL A 144 3.70 8.60 -15.34
C VAL A 144 3.27 10.02 -15.67
N SER A 145 2.39 10.16 -16.64
CA SER A 145 1.72 11.41 -17.00
C SER A 145 0.24 11.34 -16.63
N LEU A 146 -0.26 12.37 -15.95
CA LEU A 146 -1.66 12.49 -15.50
C LEU A 146 -2.35 13.63 -16.25
N GLY A 147 -3.66 13.53 -16.48
CA GLY A 147 -4.43 14.63 -17.05
C GLY A 147 -4.27 14.78 -18.56
N VAL A 148 -4.03 13.69 -19.28
CA VAL A 148 -3.89 13.70 -20.74
C VAL A 148 -5.28 13.76 -21.36
N GLU A 149 -5.58 14.81 -22.11
CA GLU A 149 -6.90 15.06 -22.72
C GLU A 149 -6.84 15.26 -24.23
N THR A 150 -5.65 15.52 -24.78
CA THR A 150 -5.44 15.85 -26.20
C THR A 150 -4.38 14.94 -26.82
N LEU A 151 -4.41 14.80 -28.15
CA LEU A 151 -3.41 14.02 -28.89
C LEU A 151 -1.98 14.55 -28.70
N GLU A 152 -1.80 15.88 -28.66
CA GLU A 152 -0.48 16.48 -28.41
C GLU A 152 0.03 16.15 -27.01
N GLN A 153 -0.85 16.14 -26.00
CA GLN A 153 -0.49 15.71 -24.65
C GLN A 153 -0.18 14.21 -24.60
N LEU A 154 -0.92 13.38 -25.35
CA LEU A 154 -0.66 11.94 -25.44
C LEU A 154 0.71 11.67 -26.03
N GLU A 155 1.08 12.31 -27.13
CA GLU A 155 2.39 12.12 -27.75
C GLU A 155 3.53 12.46 -26.78
N LYS A 156 3.43 13.61 -26.08
CA LYS A 156 4.41 13.99 -25.05
C LYS A 156 4.47 12.98 -23.91
N ALA A 157 3.31 12.56 -23.41
CA ALA A 157 3.19 11.60 -22.32
C ALA A 157 3.69 10.20 -22.69
N TRP A 158 3.44 9.77 -23.92
CA TRP A 158 3.90 8.51 -24.49
C TRP A 158 5.41 8.46 -24.61
N ASN A 159 6.01 9.51 -25.18
CA ASN A 159 7.46 9.63 -25.31
C ASN A 159 8.15 9.66 -23.93
N GLU A 160 7.58 10.38 -22.96
CA GLU A 160 8.06 10.34 -21.58
C GLU A 160 7.96 8.92 -21.01
N ALA A 161 6.83 8.22 -21.19
CA ALA A 161 6.65 6.85 -20.71
C ALA A 161 7.67 5.88 -21.32
N LEU A 162 7.95 6.00 -22.63
CA LEU A 162 8.95 5.20 -23.33
C LEU A 162 10.37 5.39 -22.77
N THR A 163 10.72 6.58 -22.31
CA THR A 163 12.06 6.83 -21.73
C THR A 163 12.33 6.05 -20.43
N HIS A 164 11.28 5.59 -19.75
CA HIS A 164 11.36 4.79 -18.53
C HIS A 164 10.91 3.33 -18.70
N ALA A 165 10.35 2.99 -19.87
CA ALA A 165 9.90 1.66 -20.21
C ALA A 165 11.09 0.75 -20.54
N ARG A 166 11.04 -0.52 -20.11
CA ARG A 166 12.02 -1.51 -20.61
C ARG A 166 11.64 -1.97 -22.00
N GLU A 167 12.62 -2.47 -22.74
CA GLU A 167 12.39 -3.11 -24.03
C GLU A 167 11.36 -4.24 -23.90
N GLY A 168 10.36 -4.27 -24.80
CA GLY A 168 9.28 -5.24 -24.80
C GLY A 168 8.21 -5.04 -23.73
N SER A 169 8.28 -3.98 -22.92
CA SER A 169 7.19 -3.60 -22.01
C SER A 169 6.10 -2.81 -22.75
N LYS A 170 4.89 -2.78 -22.20
CA LYS A 170 3.77 -2.04 -22.78
C LYS A 170 3.63 -0.64 -22.17
N ILE A 171 2.99 0.26 -22.91
CA ILE A 171 2.49 1.55 -22.40
C ILE A 171 1.00 1.41 -22.07
N LEU A 172 0.61 1.78 -20.86
CA LEU A 172 -0.79 1.77 -20.42
C LEU A 172 -1.38 3.16 -20.58
N VAL A 173 -2.55 3.22 -21.21
CA VAL A 173 -3.41 4.40 -21.27
C VAL A 173 -4.72 4.05 -20.57
N GLU A 174 -4.97 4.70 -19.45
CA GLU A 174 -6.11 4.43 -18.56
C GLU A 174 -6.89 5.70 -18.24
N GLU A 175 -8.15 5.57 -17.86
CA GLU A 175 -8.94 6.68 -17.33
C GLU A 175 -8.28 7.26 -16.07
N PHE A 176 -8.30 8.58 -15.95
CA PHE A 176 -7.90 9.22 -14.71
C PHE A 176 -8.97 9.00 -13.65
N VAL A 177 -8.61 8.24 -12.60
CA VAL A 177 -9.46 8.08 -11.43
C VAL A 177 -9.06 9.11 -10.38
N ALA A 178 -10.01 9.94 -9.95
CA ALA A 178 -9.81 10.84 -8.83
C ALA A 178 -10.09 10.12 -7.51
N GLY A 179 -9.27 10.35 -6.48
CA GLY A 179 -9.57 9.83 -5.15
C GLY A 179 -8.40 9.91 -4.18
N MET A 180 -8.66 9.47 -2.94
CA MET A 180 -7.60 9.18 -1.99
C MET A 180 -6.84 7.95 -2.44
N ASP A 181 -5.52 8.06 -2.36
CA ASP A 181 -4.63 6.93 -2.49
C ASP A 181 -4.67 6.11 -1.19
N VAL A 182 -5.09 4.84 -1.31
CA VAL A 182 -5.24 3.90 -0.20
C VAL A 182 -4.38 2.66 -0.43
N ARG A 183 -3.57 2.31 0.58
CA ARG A 183 -2.86 1.02 0.68
C ARG A 183 -3.59 0.10 1.64
N ALA A 184 -4.11 -1.03 1.16
CA ALA A 184 -4.59 -2.12 2.01
C ALA A 184 -3.53 -3.22 2.13
N TYR A 185 -3.26 -3.68 3.34
CA TYR A 185 -2.37 -4.81 3.63
C TYR A 185 -3.22 -6.06 3.87
N VAL A 186 -3.19 -6.98 2.91
CA VAL A 186 -3.94 -8.24 2.92
C VAL A 186 -3.03 -9.36 3.43
N THR A 187 -3.54 -10.19 4.32
CA THR A 187 -2.89 -11.40 4.84
C THR A 187 -3.93 -12.52 4.93
N GLY A 188 -3.78 -13.54 4.10
CA GLY A 188 -4.85 -14.50 3.80
C GLY A 188 -6.12 -13.78 3.33
N ASP A 189 -7.25 -14.09 3.96
CA ASP A 189 -8.55 -13.54 3.59
C ASP A 189 -8.90 -12.23 4.34
N THR A 190 -7.91 -11.52 4.89
CA THR A 190 -8.14 -10.37 5.78
C THR A 190 -7.27 -9.17 5.44
N VAL A 191 -7.89 -7.99 5.36
CA VAL A 191 -7.18 -6.71 5.44
C VAL A 191 -6.79 -6.45 6.90
N VAL A 192 -5.51 -6.65 7.22
CA VAL A 192 -4.98 -6.46 8.58
C VAL A 192 -4.65 -5.00 8.89
N ALA A 193 -4.39 -4.21 7.84
CA ALA A 193 -4.27 -2.76 7.93
C ALA A 193 -4.70 -2.07 6.63
N ALA A 194 -5.17 -0.83 6.71
CA ALA A 194 -5.37 0.05 5.56
C ALA A 194 -4.89 1.45 5.93
N ALA A 195 -4.25 2.13 4.99
CA ALA A 195 -3.73 3.48 5.18
C ALA A 195 -4.02 4.38 3.99
N ALA A 196 -4.47 5.60 4.26
CA ALA A 196 -4.52 6.65 3.25
C ALA A 196 -3.13 7.31 3.14
N ARG A 197 -2.62 7.46 1.92
CA ARG A 197 -1.38 8.15 1.61
C ARG A 197 -1.72 9.56 1.12
N LEU A 198 -1.21 10.57 1.80
CA LEU A 198 -1.53 11.97 1.52
C LEU A 198 -0.29 12.70 1.03
N GLN A 199 -0.48 13.60 0.07
CA GLN A 199 0.55 14.57 -0.30
C GLN A 199 1.02 15.36 0.93
N PRO A 200 2.26 15.83 0.95
CA PRO A 200 2.71 16.80 1.94
C PRO A 200 1.80 18.03 1.97
N PHE A 201 1.34 18.42 3.16
CA PHE A 201 0.45 19.56 3.35
C PHE A 201 0.80 20.38 4.60
N VAL A 202 0.33 21.62 4.62
CA VAL A 202 0.29 22.47 5.82
C VAL A 202 -1.13 23.02 6.00
N VAL A 203 -1.44 23.43 7.23
CA VAL A 203 -2.73 24.03 7.59
C VAL A 203 -2.45 25.46 8.01
N GLY A 204 -3.15 26.41 7.39
CA GLY A 204 -3.05 27.82 7.73
C GLY A 204 -3.57 28.10 9.13
N ASP A 205 -2.88 29.00 9.83
CA ASP A 205 -3.28 29.55 11.12
C ASP A 205 -3.75 31.01 11.01
N GLY A 206 -3.78 31.56 9.78
CA GLY A 206 -4.11 32.95 9.48
C GLY A 206 -3.01 33.96 9.87
N LYS A 207 -1.83 33.50 10.30
CA LYS A 207 -0.76 34.38 10.81
C LYS A 207 0.61 34.07 10.21
N SER A 208 0.98 32.79 10.15
CA SER A 208 2.28 32.33 9.65
C SER A 208 2.30 32.15 8.14
N ASN A 209 3.42 32.50 7.52
CA ASN A 209 3.62 32.27 6.09
C ASN A 209 3.94 30.79 5.79
N LEU A 210 3.89 30.40 4.51
CA LEU A 210 4.16 29.01 4.11
C LEU A 210 5.52 28.48 4.56
N VAL A 211 6.58 29.30 4.55
CA VAL A 211 7.92 28.88 4.98
C VAL A 211 7.91 28.52 6.47
N GLU A 212 7.26 29.33 7.30
CA GLU A 212 7.10 29.10 8.74
C GLU A 212 6.24 27.85 9.01
N LEU A 213 5.11 27.71 8.32
CA LEU A 213 4.23 26.55 8.46
C LEU A 213 4.93 25.24 8.08
N ILE A 214 5.75 25.24 7.03
CA ILE A 214 6.57 24.09 6.63
C ILE A 214 7.65 23.80 7.68
N LYS A 215 8.29 24.83 8.24
CA LYS A 215 9.28 24.65 9.31
C LYS A 215 8.63 24.05 10.55
N ALA A 216 7.46 24.54 10.95
CA ALA A 216 6.69 24.04 12.07
C ALA A 216 6.24 22.58 11.86
N SER A 217 5.78 22.22 10.65
CA SER A 217 5.36 20.84 10.36
C SER A 217 6.53 19.84 10.50
N ARG A 218 7.74 20.22 10.06
CA ARG A 218 8.97 19.42 10.25
C ARG A 218 9.32 19.29 11.73
N GLN A 219 9.21 20.37 12.49
CA GLN A 219 9.50 20.37 13.92
C GLN A 219 8.57 19.43 14.69
N ARG A 220 7.29 19.34 14.33
CA ARG A 220 6.33 18.39 14.93
C ARG A 220 6.75 16.92 14.76
N LEU A 221 7.44 16.60 13.67
CA LEU A 221 7.88 15.23 13.34
C LEU A 221 9.30 14.90 13.82
N LYS A 222 9.98 15.81 14.53
CA LYS A 222 11.39 15.63 14.94
C LYS A 222 11.63 14.37 15.78
N ASN A 223 10.65 14.01 16.61
CA ASN A 223 10.71 12.83 17.48
C ASN A 223 10.16 11.56 16.78
N HIS A 224 9.52 11.70 15.62
CA HIS A 224 8.99 10.57 14.89
C HIS A 224 10.13 9.82 14.18
N ALA A 225 10.43 8.60 14.61
CA ALA A 225 11.65 7.91 14.20
C ALA A 225 11.78 7.62 12.68
N TYR A 226 10.67 7.44 11.96
CA TYR A 226 10.67 7.38 10.49
C TYR A 226 10.61 8.77 9.82
N TRP A 227 9.60 9.59 10.13
CA TRP A 227 9.33 10.86 9.44
C TRP A 227 10.37 11.96 9.69
N LYS A 228 11.13 11.92 10.79
CA LYS A 228 12.24 12.86 11.03
C LYS A 228 13.29 12.84 9.91
N ARG A 229 13.48 11.69 9.25
CA ARG A 229 14.42 11.51 8.13
C ARG A 229 13.79 11.77 6.76
N ASN A 230 12.47 12.01 6.71
CA ASN A 230 11.70 12.21 5.49
C ASN A 230 10.82 13.46 5.65
N PRO A 231 11.42 14.66 5.79
CA PRO A 231 10.68 15.87 6.11
C PRO A 231 9.80 16.36 4.96
N ALA A 232 8.70 17.03 5.31
CA ALA A 232 7.82 17.70 4.36
C ALA A 232 8.61 18.66 3.44
N THR A 233 8.51 18.43 2.14
CA THR A 233 9.27 19.18 1.12
C THR A 233 8.32 19.86 0.16
N ALA A 234 8.34 21.19 0.13
CA ALA A 234 7.55 21.98 -0.80
C ALA A 234 8.14 21.98 -2.21
N ARG A 235 7.28 21.95 -3.23
CA ARG A 235 7.63 22.22 -4.63
C ARG A 235 7.13 23.61 -5.01
N TRP A 236 8.02 24.60 -4.95
CA TRP A 236 7.66 26.01 -5.15
C TRP A 236 7.03 26.29 -6.52
N LYS A 237 7.57 25.75 -7.62
CA LYS A 237 6.95 25.89 -8.95
C LYS A 237 5.48 25.41 -8.99
N PHE A 238 5.16 24.34 -8.25
CA PHE A 238 3.80 23.81 -8.15
C PHE A 238 2.86 24.71 -7.33
N LEU A 239 3.39 25.33 -6.27
CA LEU A 239 2.69 26.30 -5.43
C LEU A 239 2.47 27.63 -6.16
N GLU A 240 3.50 28.14 -6.85
CA GLU A 240 3.48 29.38 -7.63
C GLU A 240 2.45 29.32 -8.76
N ALA A 241 2.38 28.18 -9.48
CA ALA A 241 1.35 27.92 -10.48
C ALA A 241 -0.09 27.92 -9.91
N ARG A 242 -0.24 27.88 -8.58
CA ARG A 242 -1.53 27.95 -7.85
C ARG A 242 -1.71 29.28 -7.11
N GLY A 243 -0.88 30.28 -7.40
CA GLY A 243 -0.99 31.62 -6.82
C GLY A 243 -0.33 31.79 -5.46
N TYR A 244 0.31 30.75 -4.89
CA TYR A 244 1.02 30.88 -3.63
C TYR A 244 2.45 31.39 -3.84
N ARG A 245 2.94 32.15 -2.86
CA ARG A 245 4.33 32.59 -2.73
C ARG A 245 4.87 32.13 -1.37
N LYS A 246 6.18 32.15 -1.19
CA LYS A 246 6.82 31.84 0.11
C LYS A 246 6.25 32.66 1.28
N THR A 247 5.89 33.91 1.01
CA THR A 247 5.33 34.88 1.96
C THR A 247 3.81 34.81 2.09
N SER A 248 3.13 33.95 1.32
CA SER A 248 1.68 33.78 1.46
C SER A 248 1.36 33.29 2.87
N VAL A 249 0.36 33.92 3.49
CA VAL A 249 -0.22 33.55 4.79
C VAL A 249 -1.58 32.91 4.49
N PRO A 250 -1.69 31.57 4.50
CA PRO A 250 -2.95 30.89 4.27
C PRO A 250 -3.95 31.22 5.39
N ALA A 251 -5.22 31.31 5.05
CA ALA A 251 -6.28 31.58 6.01
C ALA A 251 -6.34 30.46 7.07
N ARG A 252 -6.96 30.76 8.23
CA ARG A 252 -7.14 29.75 9.27
C ARG A 252 -7.89 28.55 8.71
N ASP A 253 -7.38 27.36 9.00
CA ASP A 253 -7.90 26.05 8.57
C ASP A 253 -7.83 25.81 7.05
N GLU A 254 -7.15 26.68 6.31
CA GLU A 254 -6.84 26.47 4.90
C GLU A 254 -5.81 25.34 4.74
N ILE A 255 -6.20 24.26 4.06
CA ILE A 255 -5.30 23.16 3.74
C ILE A 255 -4.56 23.47 2.45
N VAL A 256 -3.25 23.68 2.56
CA VAL A 256 -2.36 23.92 1.42
C VAL A 256 -1.54 22.66 1.17
N ILE A 257 -1.81 22.00 0.05
CA ILE A 257 -0.94 20.94 -0.48
C ILE A 257 0.35 21.61 -0.97
N ILE A 258 1.50 21.20 -0.46
CA ILE A 258 2.79 21.86 -0.76
C ILE A 258 3.62 21.11 -1.81
N ASN A 259 3.20 19.89 -2.17
CA ASN A 259 3.88 19.04 -3.13
C ASN A 259 2.85 18.14 -3.83
N PRO A 260 2.87 18.01 -5.16
CA PRO A 260 1.85 17.21 -5.87
C PRO A 260 2.00 15.71 -5.67
N TYR A 261 3.19 15.25 -5.27
CA TYR A 261 3.55 13.83 -5.29
C TYR A 261 3.34 13.15 -3.93
N ILE A 262 2.74 11.97 -3.97
CA ILE A 262 2.63 11.06 -2.83
C ILE A 262 3.90 10.19 -2.78
N VAL A 263 4.98 10.77 -2.27
CA VAL A 263 6.26 10.09 -2.09
C VAL A 263 6.73 10.25 -0.65
N LEU A 264 6.99 9.14 0.03
CA LEU A 264 7.36 9.13 1.46
C LEU A 264 8.57 10.04 1.75
N ARG A 265 9.61 10.00 0.91
CA ARG A 265 10.83 10.82 1.08
C ARG A 265 10.59 12.34 1.00
N TYR A 266 9.48 12.77 0.40
CA TYR A 266 9.08 14.17 0.34
C TYR A 266 8.18 14.60 1.51
N GLY A 267 8.02 13.74 2.51
CA GLY A 267 7.23 13.96 3.71
C GLY A 267 5.73 13.83 3.48
N SER A 268 5.34 12.85 2.65
CA SER A 268 3.94 12.44 2.55
C SER A 268 3.44 11.97 3.91
N SER A 269 2.16 12.20 4.20
CA SER A 269 1.56 11.75 5.46
C SER A 269 0.85 10.42 5.25
N ILE A 270 0.91 9.55 6.25
CA ILE A 270 0.19 8.27 6.28
C ILE A 270 -0.85 8.33 7.38
N VAL A 271 -2.11 8.07 7.04
CA VAL A 271 -3.22 8.03 7.99
C VAL A 271 -3.72 6.60 8.08
N ASP A 272 -3.69 6.01 9.28
CA ASP A 272 -4.32 4.71 9.50
C ASP A 272 -5.84 4.86 9.36
N ILE A 273 -6.41 4.16 8.39
CA ILE A 273 -7.86 4.13 8.13
C ILE A 273 -8.45 2.74 8.34
N THR A 274 -7.67 1.82 8.92
CA THR A 274 -8.04 0.40 9.05
C THR A 274 -9.42 0.20 9.70
N ASP A 275 -9.74 0.96 10.74
CA ASP A 275 -10.99 0.77 11.49
C ASP A 275 -12.18 1.52 10.86
N ILE A 276 -11.92 2.52 10.02
CA ILE A 276 -12.94 3.42 9.45
C ILE A 276 -13.26 3.16 7.97
N ILE A 277 -12.39 2.47 7.24
CA ILE A 277 -12.62 2.16 5.82
C ILE A 277 -13.75 1.13 5.67
N HIS A 278 -14.65 1.38 4.71
CA HIS A 278 -15.83 0.57 4.47
C HIS A 278 -15.47 -0.91 4.27
N PRO A 279 -16.18 -1.86 4.93
CA PRO A 279 -15.90 -3.30 4.80
C PRO A 279 -15.93 -3.82 3.36
N GLY A 280 -16.78 -3.24 2.50
CA GLY A 280 -16.83 -3.57 1.07
C GLY A 280 -15.53 -3.26 0.33
N ILE A 281 -14.83 -2.18 0.70
CA ILE A 281 -13.51 -1.85 0.11
C ILE A 281 -12.48 -2.88 0.57
N LYS A 282 -12.55 -3.33 1.83
CA LYS A 282 -11.69 -4.41 2.33
C LYS A 282 -11.94 -5.72 1.56
N GLN A 283 -13.19 -6.02 1.22
CA GLN A 283 -13.55 -7.19 0.41
C GLN A 283 -12.99 -7.07 -1.01
N ILE A 284 -13.05 -5.88 -1.63
CA ILE A 284 -12.42 -5.62 -2.94
C ILE A 284 -10.91 -5.86 -2.87
N ALA A 285 -10.23 -5.39 -1.82
CA ALA A 285 -8.80 -5.62 -1.64
C ALA A 285 -8.46 -7.11 -1.46
N VAL A 286 -9.24 -7.85 -0.66
CA VAL A 286 -9.08 -9.31 -0.51
C VAL A 286 -9.30 -10.02 -1.84
N LYS A 287 -10.36 -9.66 -2.58
CA LYS A 287 -10.66 -10.21 -3.91
C LYS A 287 -9.52 -9.92 -4.90
N ALA A 288 -8.93 -8.73 -4.86
CA ALA A 288 -7.78 -8.37 -5.67
C ALA A 288 -6.55 -9.25 -5.37
N ALA A 289 -6.27 -9.52 -4.08
CA ALA A 289 -5.19 -10.43 -3.70
C ALA A 289 -5.45 -11.86 -4.24
N HIS A 290 -6.66 -12.39 -4.08
CA HIS A 290 -7.04 -13.71 -4.58
C HIS A 290 -7.10 -13.84 -6.10
N SER A 291 -7.18 -12.71 -6.82
CA SER A 291 -7.11 -12.72 -8.28
C SER A 291 -5.74 -13.17 -8.77
N ILE A 292 -4.71 -13.08 -7.92
CA ILE A 292 -3.36 -13.58 -8.21
C ILE A 292 -3.17 -14.95 -7.54
N PRO A 293 -2.88 -16.02 -8.30
CA PRO A 293 -2.68 -17.35 -7.74
C PRO A 293 -1.59 -17.39 -6.67
N GLU A 294 -1.81 -18.18 -5.62
CA GLU A 294 -0.83 -18.45 -4.55
C GLU A 294 -0.34 -17.21 -3.75
N LEU A 295 -0.98 -16.06 -3.94
CA LEU A 295 -0.61 -14.82 -3.26
C LEU A 295 -1.35 -14.70 -1.92
N GLU A 296 -0.62 -14.89 -0.82
CA GLU A 296 -1.22 -14.88 0.53
C GLU A 296 -0.96 -13.59 1.31
N VAL A 297 0.09 -12.85 0.98
CA VAL A 297 0.44 -11.59 1.64
C VAL A 297 0.66 -10.54 0.55
N ALA A 298 -0.25 -9.57 0.51
CA ALA A 298 -0.32 -8.61 -0.58
C ALA A 298 -0.55 -7.19 -0.07
N GLY A 299 0.03 -6.23 -0.77
CA GLY A 299 -0.29 -4.82 -0.62
C GLY A 299 -1.11 -4.38 -1.81
N ILE A 300 -2.35 -3.98 -1.58
CA ILE A 300 -3.28 -3.56 -2.63
C ILE A 300 -3.33 -2.04 -2.62
N ASP A 301 -2.98 -1.44 -3.76
CA ASP A 301 -3.10 0.00 -3.96
C ASP A 301 -4.43 0.29 -4.63
N LEU A 302 -5.23 1.15 -4.01
CA LEU A 302 -6.54 1.57 -4.49
C LEU A 302 -6.60 3.09 -4.62
N LEU A 303 -7.36 3.56 -5.60
CA LEU A 303 -7.93 4.90 -5.58
C LEU A 303 -9.37 4.80 -5.10
N VAL A 304 -9.72 5.64 -4.14
CA VAL A 304 -11.01 5.63 -3.47
C VAL A 304 -11.48 7.07 -3.30
N THR A 305 -12.53 7.48 -4.00
CA THR A 305 -13.07 8.84 -3.86
C THR A 305 -13.76 9.04 -2.51
N ASP A 306 -14.45 8.00 -2.00
CA ASP A 306 -15.05 7.98 -0.67
C ASP A 306 -14.76 6.65 0.03
N ILE A 307 -14.07 6.70 1.17
CA ILE A 307 -13.74 5.51 1.98
C ILE A 307 -14.95 4.85 2.61
N ASN A 308 -16.13 5.48 2.54
CA ASN A 308 -17.40 4.94 3.01
C ASN A 308 -18.20 4.23 1.90
N ASP A 309 -17.82 4.39 0.63
CA ASP A 309 -18.54 3.81 -0.51
C ASP A 309 -17.63 2.87 -1.33
N PRO A 310 -17.89 1.55 -1.30
CA PRO A 310 -17.08 0.57 -2.02
C PRO A 310 -17.17 0.70 -3.54
N THR A 311 -18.21 1.33 -4.09
CA THR A 311 -18.37 1.49 -5.55
C THR A 311 -17.38 2.48 -6.14
N THR A 312 -16.77 3.32 -5.30
CA THR A 312 -15.76 4.31 -5.70
C THR A 312 -14.35 3.74 -5.77
N ALA A 313 -14.13 2.50 -5.31
CA ALA A 313 -12.81 1.90 -5.24
C ALA A 313 -12.37 1.36 -6.61
N ARG A 314 -11.13 1.70 -7.02
CA ARG A 314 -10.45 1.13 -8.19
C ARG A 314 -9.10 0.59 -7.75
N VAL A 315 -8.82 -0.67 -8.06
CA VAL A 315 -7.53 -1.29 -7.75
C VAL A 315 -6.52 -0.88 -8.82
N LEU A 316 -5.39 -0.34 -8.39
CA LEU A 316 -4.31 0.12 -9.25
C LEU A 316 -3.21 -0.93 -9.40
N GLU A 317 -2.78 -1.50 -8.28
CA GLU A 317 -1.63 -2.39 -8.23
C GLU A 317 -1.79 -3.44 -7.13
N VAL A 318 -1.23 -4.62 -7.38
CA VAL A 318 -1.06 -5.68 -6.40
C VAL A 318 0.44 -5.85 -6.16
N ASN A 319 0.88 -5.67 -4.92
CA ASN A 319 2.28 -5.77 -4.55
C ASN A 319 2.52 -7.02 -3.72
N THR A 320 3.45 -7.87 -4.15
CA THR A 320 3.82 -9.08 -3.41
C THR A 320 4.62 -8.75 -2.15
N ALA A 321 4.35 -9.49 -1.06
CA ALA A 321 5.10 -9.42 0.20
C ALA A 321 5.45 -7.98 0.65
N PRO A 322 4.46 -7.08 0.79
CA PRO A 322 4.70 -5.68 1.10
C PRO A 322 5.43 -5.47 2.44
N GLY A 323 6.32 -4.48 2.49
CA GLY A 323 6.98 -4.10 3.75
C GLY A 323 5.99 -3.47 4.76
N PRO A 324 6.22 -3.63 6.08
CA PRO A 324 5.30 -3.18 7.12
C PRO A 324 5.39 -1.69 7.44
N SER A 325 6.48 -1.03 7.01
CA SER A 325 6.88 0.30 7.50
C SER A 325 5.79 1.36 7.40
N MET A 326 4.97 1.34 6.35
CA MET A 326 3.90 2.32 6.16
C MET A 326 2.86 2.25 7.29
N HIS A 327 2.44 1.04 7.67
CA HIS A 327 1.43 0.85 8.71
C HIS A 327 2.02 0.92 10.12
N LYS A 328 3.28 0.49 10.28
CA LYS A 328 4.00 0.58 11.55
C LYS A 328 4.32 2.04 11.93
N PHE A 329 4.53 2.89 10.93
CA PHE A 329 4.96 4.29 11.10
C PHE A 329 3.93 5.29 10.58
N ALA A 330 2.64 4.98 10.76
CA ALA A 330 1.57 5.91 10.39
C ALA A 330 1.80 7.29 11.04
N THR A 331 1.68 8.35 10.25
CA THR A 331 1.82 9.74 10.73
C THR A 331 0.68 10.10 11.68
N TYR A 332 -0.54 9.67 11.34
CA TYR A 332 -1.77 9.90 12.10
C TYR A 332 -2.52 8.57 12.30
N GLY A 333 -3.28 8.47 13.39
CA GLY A 333 -4.05 7.28 13.73
C GLY A 333 -3.20 6.18 14.38
N LYS A 334 -3.72 4.95 14.43
CA LYS A 334 -3.06 3.85 15.15
C LYS A 334 -1.91 3.28 14.32
N THR A 335 -0.80 2.95 14.97
CA THR A 335 0.22 2.10 14.35
C THR A 335 -0.27 0.65 14.28
N ARG A 336 0.13 -0.07 13.23
CA ARG A 336 -0.24 -1.49 13.04
C ARG A 336 1.02 -2.33 12.86
N ASP A 337 1.19 -3.34 13.71
CA ASP A 337 2.29 -4.31 13.62
C ASP A 337 1.93 -5.44 12.64
N VAL A 338 1.74 -5.10 11.37
CA VAL A 338 1.30 -6.05 10.33
C VAL A 338 2.29 -7.18 10.13
N GLU A 339 3.57 -6.97 10.45
CA GLU A 339 4.57 -8.04 10.45
C GLU A 339 4.26 -9.15 11.45
N LEU A 340 3.65 -8.83 12.59
CA LEU A 340 3.21 -9.83 13.57
C LEU A 340 1.96 -10.57 13.11
N ASP A 341 1.10 -9.90 12.34
CA ASP A 341 -0.06 -10.53 11.70
C ASP A 341 0.41 -11.55 10.64
N VAL A 342 1.48 -11.25 9.89
CA VAL A 342 2.09 -12.19 8.93
C VAL A 342 2.70 -13.41 9.63
N VAL A 343 3.45 -13.20 10.72
CA VAL A 343 3.97 -14.33 11.53
C VAL A 343 2.83 -15.20 12.06
N ALA A 344 1.79 -14.58 12.63
CA ALA A 344 0.61 -15.29 13.13
C ALA A 344 -0.11 -16.08 12.02
N TYR A 345 -0.22 -15.50 10.83
CA TYR A 345 -0.83 -16.15 9.67
C TYR A 345 -0.05 -17.40 9.26
N PHE A 346 1.24 -17.29 8.96
CA PHE A 346 2.01 -18.46 8.52
C PHE A 346 2.16 -19.51 9.63
N HIS A 347 2.24 -19.10 10.89
CA HIS A 347 2.18 -20.04 12.00
C HIS A 347 0.84 -20.78 12.04
N SER A 348 -0.28 -20.11 11.77
CA SER A 348 -1.58 -20.77 11.66
C SER A 348 -1.64 -21.78 10.50
N GLN A 349 -1.06 -21.44 9.35
CA GLN A 349 -0.96 -22.35 8.20
C GLN A 349 -0.15 -23.60 8.55
N PHE A 350 0.96 -23.44 9.29
CA PHE A 350 1.71 -24.58 9.82
C PHE A 350 0.87 -25.45 10.78
N LEU A 351 0.15 -24.85 11.72
CA LEU A 351 -0.68 -25.62 12.67
C LEU A 351 -1.78 -26.41 11.97
N ASP A 352 -2.25 -25.95 10.81
CA ASP A 352 -3.24 -26.66 10.00
C ASP A 352 -2.63 -27.84 9.21
N THR A 353 -1.29 -27.95 9.15
CA THR A 353 -0.59 -29.14 8.62
C THR A 353 -0.42 -30.27 9.64
N LEU A 354 -0.75 -30.03 10.92
CA LEU A 354 -0.58 -30.99 12.00
C LEU A 354 -1.87 -31.77 12.25
N ASP A 355 -1.74 -33.05 12.62
CA ASP A 355 -2.90 -33.80 13.11
C ASP A 355 -3.37 -33.27 14.50
N PRO A 356 -4.59 -33.58 14.95
CA PRO A 356 -5.11 -33.06 16.23
C PRO A 356 -4.30 -33.45 17.48
N LYS A 357 -3.57 -34.56 17.46
CA LYS A 357 -2.71 -35.02 18.57
C LYS A 357 -1.38 -34.27 18.54
N GLU A 358 -0.72 -34.21 17.39
CA GLU A 358 0.49 -33.42 17.13
C GLU A 358 0.27 -31.96 17.53
N ARG A 359 -0.85 -31.37 17.08
CA ARG A 359 -1.22 -29.98 17.40
C ARG A 359 -1.37 -29.77 18.91
N ARG A 360 -2.11 -30.64 19.61
CA ARG A 360 -2.29 -30.50 21.08
C ARG A 360 -0.97 -30.59 21.83
N GLN A 361 -0.10 -31.53 21.44
CA GLN A 361 1.23 -31.66 22.04
C GLN A 361 2.07 -30.40 21.80
N PHE A 362 2.06 -29.89 20.57
CA PHE A 362 2.79 -28.68 20.19
C PHE A 362 2.28 -27.44 20.94
N GLU A 363 0.97 -27.21 20.94
CA GLU A 363 0.35 -26.10 21.66
C GLU A 363 0.58 -26.20 23.18
N SER A 364 0.59 -27.41 23.76
CA SER A 364 0.89 -27.62 25.18
C SER A 364 2.34 -27.33 25.54
N LYS A 365 3.29 -27.62 24.63
CA LYS A 365 4.71 -27.30 24.82
C LYS A 365 4.92 -25.78 24.83
N LEU A 366 4.27 -25.06 23.91
CA LEU A 366 4.38 -23.60 23.78
C LEU A 366 3.54 -22.82 24.80
N ALA A 367 2.46 -23.39 25.36
CA ALA A 367 1.62 -22.70 26.36
C ALA A 367 2.38 -22.31 27.65
N ARG A 368 3.56 -22.88 27.88
CA ARG A 368 4.47 -22.49 28.98
C ARG A 368 5.20 -21.16 28.70
N ASP A 369 5.13 -20.64 27.48
CA ASP A 369 5.68 -19.35 27.07
C ASP A 369 4.60 -18.25 27.07
N LYS A 370 4.84 -17.16 27.82
CA LYS A 370 3.94 -16.00 27.89
C LYS A 370 3.75 -15.32 26.53
N ARG A 371 4.75 -15.32 25.65
CA ARG A 371 4.65 -14.75 24.29
C ARG A 371 3.70 -15.56 23.41
N TYR A 372 3.75 -16.89 23.54
CA TYR A 372 2.83 -17.75 22.82
C TYR A 372 1.37 -17.50 23.21
N ALA A 373 1.06 -17.17 24.46
CA ALA A 373 -0.33 -16.84 24.85
C ALA A 373 -0.87 -15.60 24.11
N LEU A 374 -0.05 -14.55 23.97
CA LEU A 374 -0.40 -13.33 23.24
C LEU A 374 -0.56 -13.62 21.73
N LEU A 375 0.39 -14.35 21.15
CA LEU A 375 0.32 -14.73 19.75
C LEU A 375 -0.84 -15.70 19.50
N LYS A 376 -1.14 -16.63 20.41
CA LYS A 376 -2.30 -17.53 20.32
C LYS A 376 -3.60 -16.74 20.30
N LYS A 377 -3.71 -15.64 21.04
CA LYS A 377 -4.87 -14.72 20.93
C LYS A 377 -4.93 -14.06 19.54
N LYS A 378 -3.79 -13.61 19.00
CA LYS A 378 -3.70 -13.06 17.62
C LYS A 378 -4.01 -14.10 16.55
N VAL A 379 -3.39 -15.28 16.60
CA VAL A 379 -3.63 -16.45 15.74
C VAL A 379 -5.09 -16.87 15.81
N ARG A 380 -5.69 -16.99 17.00
CA ARG A 380 -7.14 -17.25 17.13
C ARG A 380 -7.96 -16.12 16.52
N GLY A 381 -7.54 -14.86 16.66
CA GLY A 381 -8.15 -13.71 16.01
C GLY A 381 -8.04 -13.73 14.49
N VAL A 382 -6.90 -14.15 13.95
CA VAL A 382 -6.65 -14.35 12.51
C VAL A 382 -7.47 -15.54 12.02
N VAL A 383 -7.33 -16.72 12.60
CA VAL A 383 -8.08 -17.94 12.27
C VAL A 383 -9.60 -17.75 12.38
N SER A 384 -10.11 -17.06 13.40
CA SER A 384 -11.54 -16.76 13.53
C SER A 384 -12.04 -15.72 12.53
N ARG A 385 -11.18 -14.82 12.04
CA ARG A 385 -11.50 -13.91 10.92
C ARG A 385 -11.45 -14.65 9.58
N LEU A 386 -10.45 -15.50 9.37
CA LEU A 386 -10.30 -16.35 8.18
C LEU A 386 -11.46 -17.35 8.02
N ARG A 387 -11.92 -17.99 9.10
CA ARG A 387 -13.09 -18.88 9.05
C ARG A 387 -14.39 -18.14 8.70
N ARG A 388 -14.60 -16.95 9.26
CA ARG A 388 -15.76 -16.10 8.92
C ARG A 388 -15.73 -15.60 7.47
N GLY A 389 -14.54 -15.37 6.90
CA GLY A 389 -14.37 -15.03 5.48
C GLY A 389 -14.83 -16.15 4.54
N ARG A 390 -14.46 -17.40 4.83
CA ARG A 390 -14.86 -18.59 4.04
C ARG A 390 -16.37 -18.88 4.08
N ASP A 391 -17.01 -18.75 5.24
CA ASP A 391 -18.45 -19.00 5.39
C ASP A 391 -19.33 -17.95 4.68
N SER A 392 -18.80 -16.73 4.49
CA SER A 392 -19.50 -15.67 3.75
C SER A 392 -19.44 -15.84 2.22
N HIS A 393 -18.41 -16.53 1.71
CA HIS A 393 -18.27 -16.85 0.28
C HIS A 393 -19.08 -18.09 -0.11
N SER A 394 -19.21 -19.10 0.77
CA SER A 394 -20.00 -20.31 0.48
C SER A 394 -21.52 -20.07 0.46
N LYS A 395 -22.01 -19.03 1.15
CA LYS A 395 -23.44 -18.67 1.20
C LYS A 395 -23.91 -17.71 0.09
N ARG A 396 -23.01 -17.11 -0.69
CA ARG A 396 -23.34 -16.20 -1.80
C ARG A 396 -23.15 -16.79 -3.19
N GLY A 397 -22.75 -18.06 -3.28
CA GLY A 397 -22.58 -18.82 -4.52
C GLY A 397 -23.66 -19.87 -4.76
N ARG A 398 -24.87 -19.70 -4.21
CA ARG A 398 -26.06 -20.48 -4.55
C ARG A 398 -27.15 -19.58 -5.08
#